data_AF-A0A966B8B7-F1
#
_entry.id   AF-A0A966B8B7-F1
#
_cell.length_a   1.000
_cell.length_b   1.000
_cell.length_c   1.000
_cell.angle_alpha   90.00
_cell.angle_beta   90.00
_cell.angle_gamma   90.00
#
_symmetry.space_group_name_H-M   'P 1'
#
loop_
_entity.id
_entity.type
_entity.pdbx_description
1 polymer ?
#
loop_
_entity_poly.entity_id
_entity_poly.type
_entity_poly.pdbx_seq_one_letter_code
_entity_poly.pdbx_strand_id
1 'polypeptide(L)'
;MVRRLRHAGVDRRPNNHHAHRHGCGCSRHPARSGNRRGSRHDQRDCSRSGLLRNRHGQHGHADHGPQADATGRVRRLSRHPPPADGGEEADLTFRGRTAPVKHLMPNNGFVRFDEPMPIYVSAFGPKALGVAARRGDGLITSVPPNPAAVEMLRTRIEAAGAEAGRTISRDEFPVATLTTMLVLEDGESLDSERVRRQTGAFAIASVHYLYEQVVQFGRRPPAHLADFWDDYVALVEQTPPERRHQRIHEGHNCWVTPEEEPFITPELIDSTCLVGTSEQLIDRIHALDDAGLDQLVLLPPLAEKEAVIRSVAEHVLPALADGDQCHRQARANKPERLPPPQALTP
;
A
#
# COMPACT_ATOMS: atom_id res chain seq x y z
N MET A 1 1.66 -37.60 26.84
CA MET A 1 2.74 -38.51 27.26
C MET A 1 2.70 -39.78 26.39
N VAL A 2 3.23 -39.74 25.16
CA VAL A 2 3.62 -40.92 24.34
C VAL A 2 4.67 -40.42 23.32
N ARG A 3 5.94 -40.38 23.71
CA ARG A 3 7.06 -41.30 23.35
C ARG A 3 7.44 -41.32 21.86
N ARG A 4 8.56 -40.65 21.59
CA ARG A 4 9.42 -40.69 20.40
C ARG A 4 9.91 -42.11 20.09
N LEU A 5 10.11 -42.39 18.81
CA LEU A 5 11.11 -43.35 18.34
C LEU A 5 12.02 -42.66 17.31
N ARG A 6 13.30 -42.58 17.64
CA ARG A 6 14.41 -42.28 16.72
C ARG A 6 15.00 -43.61 16.25
N HIS A 7 15.36 -43.74 14.98
CA HIS A 7 16.47 -44.56 14.46
C HIS A 7 17.04 -43.78 13.27
N ALA A 8 18.25 -43.23 13.38
CA ALA A 8 19.54 -43.85 13.05
C ALA A 8 19.80 -43.79 11.54
N GLY A 9 20.73 -42.91 11.16
CA GLY A 9 21.02 -42.55 9.77
C GLY A 9 21.95 -43.51 9.05
N VAL A 10 22.11 -43.24 7.75
CA VAL A 10 23.29 -43.66 6.97
C VAL A 10 23.66 -42.50 6.05
N ASP A 11 24.87 -42.03 6.27
CA ASP A 11 25.62 -41.02 5.54
C ASP A 11 26.16 -41.61 4.22
N ARG A 12 25.92 -40.98 3.06
CA ARG A 12 26.71 -41.19 1.83
C ARG A 12 26.66 -39.96 0.90
N ARG A 13 27.77 -39.22 0.87
CA ARG A 13 28.32 -38.48 -0.28
C ARG A 13 29.84 -38.74 -0.30
N PRO A 14 30.62 -38.37 -1.34
CA PRO A 14 30.26 -37.85 -2.66
C PRO A 14 30.92 -38.66 -3.81
N ASN A 15 30.60 -38.34 -5.07
CA ASN A 15 31.57 -38.57 -6.14
C ASN A 15 31.58 -37.41 -7.14
N ASN A 16 32.76 -36.81 -7.27
CA ASN A 16 33.14 -35.79 -8.24
C ASN A 16 33.44 -36.46 -9.59
N HIS A 17 33.07 -35.82 -10.70
CA HIS A 17 33.93 -35.84 -11.89
C HIS A 17 33.86 -34.52 -12.66
N HIS A 18 35.04 -33.92 -12.79
CA HIS A 18 35.38 -32.83 -13.71
C HIS A 18 35.37 -33.28 -15.17
N ALA A 19 35.00 -32.38 -16.08
CA ALA A 19 35.67 -32.22 -17.37
C ALA A 19 35.60 -30.76 -17.88
N HIS A 20 36.79 -30.20 -18.08
CA HIS A 20 37.21 -29.03 -18.87
C HIS A 20 36.81 -29.17 -20.37
N ARG A 21 36.84 -28.21 -21.32
CA ARG A 21 37.50 -26.89 -21.54
C ARG A 21 37.01 -26.30 -22.90
N HIS A 22 37.43 -25.06 -23.18
CA HIS A 22 37.50 -24.30 -24.47
C HIS A 22 36.27 -23.42 -24.80
N GLY A 23 36.36 -22.14 -25.19
CA GLY A 23 37.49 -21.23 -25.43
C GLY A 23 37.17 -20.21 -26.55
N CYS A 24 37.21 -18.91 -26.21
CA CYS A 24 37.62 -17.73 -27.01
C CYS A 24 36.97 -17.37 -28.38
N GLY A 25 36.69 -16.07 -28.61
CA GLY A 25 36.62 -15.52 -29.97
C GLY A 25 35.86 -14.20 -30.16
N CYS A 26 36.57 -13.05 -30.12
CA CYS A 26 36.13 -11.71 -30.50
C CYS A 26 35.79 -11.54 -32.00
N SER A 27 34.95 -10.56 -32.38
CA SER A 27 35.24 -9.59 -33.48
C SER A 27 34.22 -8.43 -33.58
N ARG A 28 34.71 -7.29 -34.10
CA ARG A 28 34.10 -5.96 -34.21
C ARG A 28 33.67 -5.64 -35.67
N HIS A 29 32.57 -4.86 -35.83
CA HIS A 29 32.28 -3.78 -36.83
C HIS A 29 32.31 -4.05 -38.37
N PRO A 30 31.85 -3.13 -39.29
CA PRO A 30 31.33 -1.75 -39.15
C PRO A 30 30.08 -1.32 -40.02
N ALA A 31 29.55 -0.13 -39.66
CA ALA A 31 29.02 1.01 -40.47
C ALA A 31 28.14 0.85 -41.73
N ARG A 32 27.08 1.70 -41.80
CA ARG A 32 26.76 2.50 -43.01
C ARG A 32 26.10 3.84 -42.67
N SER A 33 26.59 4.87 -43.36
CA SER A 33 26.23 6.29 -43.32
C SER A 33 25.33 6.67 -44.51
N GLY A 34 24.58 7.78 -44.41
CA GLY A 34 23.78 8.33 -45.51
C GLY A 34 23.00 9.62 -45.20
N ASN A 35 23.70 10.75 -45.31
CA ASN A 35 23.27 12.16 -45.56
C ASN A 35 21.95 12.32 -46.39
N ARG A 36 21.15 13.41 -46.41
CA ARG A 36 21.38 14.87 -46.28
C ARG A 36 20.07 15.69 -46.47
N ARG A 37 20.06 16.95 -45.99
CA ARG A 37 19.27 18.17 -46.40
C ARG A 37 17.77 18.17 -46.02
N GLY A 38 17.13 19.20 -45.47
CA GLY A 38 17.50 20.59 -45.17
C GLY A 38 16.42 21.56 -45.67
N SER A 39 15.77 22.33 -44.79
CA SER A 39 15.25 23.68 -45.11
C SER A 39 14.81 24.44 -43.85
N ARG A 40 15.16 25.72 -43.84
CA ARG A 40 14.88 26.76 -42.84
C ARG A 40 13.52 27.44 -43.08
N HIS A 41 13.17 28.34 -42.15
CA HIS A 41 12.09 29.35 -42.10
C HIS A 41 10.81 28.87 -41.37
N ASP A 42 10.14 29.66 -40.54
CA ASP A 42 10.17 31.12 -40.33
C ASP A 42 9.78 31.44 -38.87
N GLN A 43 10.33 32.54 -38.33
CA GLN A 43 9.84 33.18 -37.11
C GLN A 43 8.53 33.90 -37.44
N ARG A 44 7.57 33.91 -36.50
CA ARG A 44 6.69 35.08 -36.31
C ARG A 44 5.97 35.06 -34.97
N ASP A 45 6.26 36.10 -34.19
CA ASP A 45 5.43 36.69 -33.16
C ASP A 45 3.95 36.78 -33.57
N CYS A 46 3.04 36.54 -32.62
CA CYS A 46 1.93 37.45 -32.44
C CYS A 46 1.40 37.42 -31.01
N SER A 47 1.48 38.59 -30.39
CA SER A 47 1.06 38.89 -29.04
C SER A 47 -0.43 39.25 -28.97
N ARG A 48 -0.99 39.12 -27.75
CA ARG A 48 -2.11 39.89 -27.16
C ARG A 48 -3.55 39.59 -27.60
N SER A 49 -4.36 39.35 -26.56
CA SER A 49 -5.65 39.98 -26.19
C SER A 49 -6.65 38.90 -25.73
N GLY A 50 -7.45 39.06 -24.67
CA GLY A 50 -7.64 40.14 -23.73
C GLY A 50 -8.40 39.61 -22.50
N LEU A 51 -8.17 40.26 -21.36
CA LEU A 51 -8.94 40.07 -20.13
C LEU A 51 -10.40 40.48 -20.37
N LEU A 52 -11.33 39.63 -19.92
CA LEU A 52 -12.69 40.06 -19.58
C LEU A 52 -12.89 39.84 -18.07
N ARG A 53 -12.85 40.95 -17.34
CA ARG A 53 -13.34 41.09 -15.97
C ARG A 53 -14.87 41.22 -16.05
N ASN A 54 -15.60 40.33 -15.39
CA ASN A 54 -16.99 40.60 -15.00
C ASN A 54 -17.06 40.98 -13.52
N ARG A 55 -17.58 42.19 -13.26
CA ARG A 55 -18.12 42.64 -11.98
C ARG A 55 -19.64 42.75 -12.12
N HIS A 56 -20.32 42.73 -10.97
CA HIS A 56 -21.77 42.75 -10.67
C HIS A 56 -22.32 41.35 -10.35
N GLY A 57 -23.02 41.13 -9.23
CA GLY A 57 -23.49 42.02 -8.19
C GLY A 57 -23.92 41.20 -6.97
N GLN A 58 -23.91 41.86 -5.80
CA GLN A 58 -24.46 41.33 -4.56
C GLN A 58 -25.98 41.35 -4.64
N HIS A 59 -26.63 40.21 -4.42
CA HIS A 59 -27.94 40.12 -3.76
C HIS A 59 -28.04 38.77 -3.05
N GLY A 60 -28.48 38.82 -1.79
CA GLY A 60 -28.48 37.69 -0.88
C GLY A 60 -29.55 36.65 -1.20
N HIS A 61 -29.18 35.40 -0.97
CA HIS A 61 -30.12 34.35 -0.61
C HIS A 61 -29.52 33.62 0.59
N ALA A 62 -30.27 33.64 1.69
CA ALA A 62 -30.07 32.72 2.80
C ALA A 62 -30.47 31.33 2.30
N ASP A 63 -29.52 30.40 2.28
CA ASP A 63 -29.80 29.00 2.07
C ASP A 63 -29.04 28.19 3.13
N HIS A 64 -29.81 27.64 4.07
CA HIS A 64 -29.34 26.78 5.14
C HIS A 64 -29.21 25.36 4.59
N GLY A 65 -28.07 25.07 3.94
CA GLY A 65 -27.60 23.71 3.66
C GLY A 65 -26.29 23.44 4.40
N PRO A 66 -26.02 22.21 4.88
CA PRO A 66 -24.77 21.90 5.57
C PRO A 66 -23.60 22.02 4.59
N GLN A 67 -22.87 23.14 4.65
CA GLN A 67 -21.56 23.28 4.02
C GLN A 67 -20.58 22.35 4.73
N ALA A 68 -20.09 21.35 4.00
CA ALA A 68 -18.97 20.52 4.43
C ALA A 68 -17.72 21.41 4.53
N ASP A 69 -17.29 21.69 5.76
CA ASP A 69 -16.06 22.41 6.02
C ASP A 69 -14.86 21.56 5.59
N ALA A 70 -14.17 22.03 4.53
CA ALA A 70 -12.93 21.47 3.98
C ALA A 70 -11.69 21.72 4.86
N THR A 71 -11.87 21.87 6.18
CA THR A 71 -10.77 21.81 7.13
C THR A 71 -10.56 20.37 7.54
N GLY A 72 -9.35 19.85 7.32
CA GLY A 72 -8.89 18.52 7.75
C GLY A 72 -8.84 18.32 9.27
N ARG A 73 -9.90 18.71 10.00
CA ARG A 73 -10.16 18.29 11.36
C ARG A 73 -10.63 16.84 11.32
N VAL A 74 -9.66 15.93 11.27
CA VAL A 74 -9.83 14.65 11.97
C VAL A 74 -10.19 15.03 13.41
N ARG A 75 -11.48 14.87 13.77
CA ARG A 75 -11.97 15.04 15.15
C ARG A 75 -10.99 14.29 16.05
N ARG A 76 -10.54 14.91 17.15
CA ARG A 76 -9.62 14.33 18.14
C ARG A 76 -9.88 12.83 18.29
N LEU A 77 -9.11 12.00 17.59
CA LEU A 77 -8.87 10.62 17.96
C LEU A 77 -7.97 10.74 19.17
N SER A 78 -8.57 10.98 20.34
CA SER A 78 -7.85 11.13 21.60
C SER A 78 -6.79 10.04 21.70
N ARG A 79 -5.55 10.43 22.05
CA ARG A 79 -4.47 9.49 22.39
C ARG A 79 -4.79 8.66 23.62
N HIS A 80 -5.92 8.94 24.27
CA HIS A 80 -6.47 8.08 25.29
C HIS A 80 -7.10 6.91 24.55
N PRO A 81 -6.51 5.71 24.65
CA PRO A 81 -7.35 4.53 24.77
C PRO A 81 -8.58 4.87 25.64
N PRO A 82 -9.79 4.34 25.36
CA PRO A 82 -10.85 4.48 26.33
C PRO A 82 -10.27 4.09 27.71
N PRO A 83 -10.65 4.77 28.80
CA PRO A 83 -10.04 4.55 30.12
C PRO A 83 -10.06 3.08 30.58
N ALA A 84 -10.86 2.27 29.90
CA ALA A 84 -11.06 0.85 30.09
C ALA A 84 -9.97 -0.05 29.47
N ASP A 85 -8.99 0.44 28.71
CA ASP A 85 -7.93 -0.41 28.12
C ASP A 85 -6.97 -1.03 29.15
N GLY A 86 -7.01 -0.57 30.40
CA GLY A 86 -6.35 -1.23 31.54
C GLY A 86 -7.28 -2.10 32.38
N GLY A 87 -8.56 -2.24 32.00
CA GLY A 87 -9.59 -2.95 32.78
C GLY A 87 -10.09 -2.19 34.02
N GLU A 88 -9.44 -1.08 34.39
CA GLU A 88 -9.80 -0.23 35.52
C GLU A 88 -11.03 0.65 35.21
N GLU A 89 -11.72 1.08 36.27
CA GLU A 89 -12.78 2.07 36.16
C GLU A 89 -12.19 3.46 36.03
N ALA A 90 -12.72 4.27 35.11
CA ALA A 90 -12.30 5.66 35.00
C ALA A 90 -13.38 6.56 34.41
N ASP A 91 -13.24 7.87 34.65
CA ASP A 91 -14.18 8.88 34.18
C ASP A 91 -13.94 9.21 32.71
N LEU A 92 -14.91 8.88 31.86
CA LEU A 92 -14.87 9.25 30.44
C LEU A 92 -15.72 10.50 30.21
N THR A 93 -15.08 11.56 29.71
CA THR A 93 -15.78 12.73 29.20
C THR A 93 -16.02 12.61 27.69
N PHE A 94 -17.28 12.47 27.30
CA PHE A 94 -17.69 12.43 25.89
C PHE A 94 -18.82 13.42 25.64
N ARG A 95 -18.60 14.34 24.67
CA ARG A 95 -19.56 15.39 24.30
C ARG A 95 -20.06 16.24 25.50
N GLY A 96 -19.13 16.60 26.39
CA GLY A 96 -19.42 17.45 27.54
C GLY A 96 -20.13 16.75 28.70
N ARG A 97 -20.32 15.42 28.63
CA ARG A 97 -20.83 14.61 29.75
C ARG A 97 -19.72 13.71 30.25
N THR A 98 -19.55 13.68 31.56
CA THR A 98 -18.60 12.80 32.25
C THR A 98 -19.39 11.72 32.97
N ALA A 99 -18.97 10.47 32.79
CA ALA A 99 -19.54 9.32 33.50
C ALA A 99 -18.44 8.27 33.77
N PRO A 100 -18.54 7.54 34.88
CA PRO A 100 -17.64 6.42 35.14
C PRO A 100 -17.90 5.31 34.11
N VAL A 101 -16.82 4.77 33.54
CA VAL A 101 -16.85 3.63 32.63
C VAL A 101 -15.90 2.56 33.12
N LYS A 102 -16.32 1.29 33.02
CA LYS A 102 -15.47 0.12 33.26
C LYS A 102 -15.92 -1.07 32.44
N HIS A 103 -15.00 -2.02 32.21
CA HIS A 103 -15.41 -3.35 31.80
C HIS A 103 -16.06 -4.09 32.98
N LEU A 104 -17.21 -4.72 32.75
CA LEU A 104 -17.95 -5.42 33.81
C LEU A 104 -17.30 -6.76 34.21
N MET A 105 -16.50 -7.36 33.31
CA MET A 105 -15.86 -8.66 33.51
C MET A 105 -14.38 -8.61 33.08
N PRO A 106 -13.52 -7.80 33.74
CA PRO A 106 -12.16 -7.56 33.27
C PRO A 106 -11.23 -8.78 33.43
N ASN A 107 -11.55 -9.70 34.34
CA ASN A 107 -10.66 -10.80 34.74
C ASN A 107 -11.11 -12.18 34.24
N ASN A 108 -12.12 -12.25 33.39
CA ASN A 108 -12.73 -13.50 32.91
C ASN A 108 -12.20 -13.94 31.53
N GLY A 109 -11.19 -13.26 30.99
CA GLY A 109 -10.57 -13.59 29.70
C GLY A 109 -11.36 -13.14 28.47
N PHE A 110 -12.42 -12.33 28.64
CA PHE A 110 -13.19 -11.77 27.50
C PHE A 110 -12.46 -10.64 26.78
N VAL A 111 -11.61 -9.91 27.51
CA VAL A 111 -10.83 -8.79 27.00
C VAL A 111 -9.42 -8.91 27.57
N ARG A 112 -8.44 -8.58 26.74
CA ARG A 112 -7.02 -8.67 27.06
C ARG A 112 -6.49 -7.25 27.32
N PHE A 113 -6.00 -6.97 28.52
CA PHE A 113 -5.60 -5.62 28.98
C PHE A 113 -4.11 -5.49 29.33
N ASP A 114 -3.41 -6.62 29.43
CA ASP A 114 -1.96 -6.71 29.64
C ASP A 114 -1.16 -6.14 28.47
N GLU A 115 -1.69 -6.24 27.25
CA GLU A 115 -1.08 -5.68 26.03
C GLU A 115 -1.97 -4.60 25.42
N PRO A 116 -1.46 -3.36 25.23
CA PRO A 116 -2.23 -2.32 24.56
C PRO A 116 -2.49 -2.70 23.09
N MET A 117 -3.73 -2.51 22.65
CA MET A 117 -4.14 -2.79 21.27
C MET A 117 -3.43 -1.83 20.30
N PRO A 118 -2.64 -2.30 19.32
CA PRO A 118 -1.94 -1.42 18.40
C PRO A 118 -2.90 -0.75 17.41
N ILE A 119 -2.77 0.56 17.24
CA ILE A 119 -3.59 1.35 16.30
C ILE A 119 -2.80 1.58 15.01
N TYR A 120 -3.13 0.86 13.95
CA TYR A 120 -2.60 1.15 12.61
C TYR A 120 -3.44 2.25 11.96
N VAL A 121 -2.79 3.28 11.44
CA VAL A 121 -3.47 4.38 10.73
C VAL A 121 -3.32 4.16 9.23
N SER A 122 -4.44 4.13 8.50
CA SER A 122 -4.41 4.14 7.04
C SER A 122 -4.03 5.52 6.52
N ALA A 123 -2.94 5.63 5.77
CA ALA A 123 -2.47 6.93 5.29
C ALA A 123 -1.68 6.85 3.97
N PHE A 124 -1.87 7.87 3.13
CA PHE A 124 -1.18 8.04 1.84
C PHE A 124 -0.54 9.42 1.73
N GLY A 125 -1.37 10.47 1.84
CA GLY A 125 -0.93 11.86 1.70
C GLY A 125 -0.26 12.42 2.96
N PRO A 126 0.48 13.53 2.85
CA PRO A 126 1.30 14.09 3.94
C PRO A 126 0.51 14.41 5.21
N LYS A 127 -0.72 14.95 5.07
CA LYS A 127 -1.59 15.21 6.24
C LYS A 127 -1.97 13.93 6.98
N ALA A 128 -2.28 12.86 6.25
CA ALA A 128 -2.65 11.57 6.82
C ALA A 128 -1.43 10.87 7.43
N LEU A 129 -0.26 10.93 6.79
CA LEU A 129 1.00 10.45 7.36
C LEU A 129 1.34 11.19 8.67
N GLY A 130 1.09 12.50 8.73
CA GLY A 130 1.21 13.26 9.99
C GLY A 130 0.25 12.78 11.08
N VAL A 131 -0.96 12.32 10.73
CA VAL A 131 -1.87 11.68 11.70
C VAL A 131 -1.31 10.34 12.16
N ALA A 132 -0.85 9.51 11.24
CA ALA A 132 -0.21 8.23 11.55
C ALA A 132 1.00 8.41 12.47
N ALA A 133 1.88 9.37 12.16
CA ALA A 133 3.03 9.70 12.98
C ALA A 133 2.65 10.17 14.39
N ARG A 134 1.63 11.04 14.51
CA ARG A 134 1.19 11.56 15.81
C ARG A 134 0.41 10.55 16.66
N ARG A 135 -0.37 9.66 16.03
CA ARG A 135 -1.42 8.89 16.72
C ARG A 135 -1.33 7.37 16.54
N GLY A 136 -0.65 6.91 15.50
CA GLY A 136 -0.55 5.49 15.19
C GLY A 136 0.57 4.78 15.93
N ASP A 137 0.38 3.47 16.07
CA ASP A 137 1.40 2.50 16.46
C ASP A 137 2.01 1.81 15.25
N GLY A 138 1.43 2.02 14.06
CA GLY A 138 1.93 1.58 12.77
C GLY A 138 1.20 2.29 11.64
N LEU A 139 1.69 2.08 10.43
CA LEU A 139 1.08 2.57 9.19
C LEU A 139 0.54 1.38 8.41
N ILE A 140 -0.67 1.53 7.86
CA ILE A 140 -1.15 0.67 6.78
C ILE A 140 -1.39 1.54 5.54
N THR A 141 -0.93 1.11 4.38
CA THR A 141 -1.08 1.88 3.14
C THR A 141 -1.16 0.95 1.93
N SER A 142 -1.12 1.50 0.72
CA SER A 142 -0.88 0.75 -0.50
C SER A 142 0.26 1.42 -1.26
N VAL A 143 1.40 0.76 -1.34
CA VAL A 143 2.52 1.15 -2.21
C VAL A 143 2.74 0.08 -3.28
N PRO A 144 3.16 0.47 -4.49
CA PRO A 144 3.61 -0.50 -5.49
C PRO A 144 4.67 -1.43 -4.88
N PRO A 145 4.70 -2.73 -5.26
CA PRO A 145 5.65 -3.72 -4.74
C PRO A 145 7.06 -3.48 -5.31
N ASN A 146 7.65 -2.34 -4.96
CA ASN A 146 8.95 -1.85 -5.39
C ASN A 146 9.74 -1.30 -4.18
N PRO A 147 10.96 -1.79 -3.91
CA PRO A 147 11.83 -1.32 -2.83
C PRO A 147 11.95 0.21 -2.72
N ALA A 148 12.16 0.91 -3.83
CA ALA A 148 12.32 2.37 -3.83
C ALA A 148 11.05 3.10 -3.36
N ALA A 149 9.87 2.53 -3.62
CA ALA A 149 8.60 3.09 -3.14
C ALA A 149 8.45 2.92 -1.62
N VAL A 150 8.91 1.79 -1.07
CA VAL A 150 8.94 1.52 0.37
C VAL A 150 9.94 2.44 1.09
N GLU A 151 11.15 2.59 0.56
CA GLU A 151 12.17 3.50 1.11
C GLU A 151 11.67 4.95 1.16
N MET A 152 11.03 5.40 0.08
CA MET A 152 10.43 6.73 0.02
C MET A 152 9.29 6.89 1.02
N LEU A 153 8.46 5.85 1.23
CA LEU A 153 7.42 5.86 2.25
C LEU A 153 8.03 5.97 3.66
N ARG A 154 9.09 5.22 3.93
CA ARG A 154 9.83 5.27 5.20
C ARG A 154 10.36 6.66 5.50
N THR A 155 11.06 7.26 4.53
CA THR A 155 11.58 8.63 4.67
C THR A 155 10.45 9.62 4.97
N ARG A 156 9.28 9.48 4.32
CA ARG A 156 8.14 10.38 4.54
C ARG A 156 7.50 10.22 5.91
N ILE A 157 7.32 8.99 6.41
CA ILE A 157 6.72 8.79 7.72
C ILE A 157 7.69 9.19 8.84
N GLU A 158 8.99 8.97 8.68
CA GLU A 158 10.03 9.44 9.61
C GLU A 158 10.08 10.96 9.70
N ALA A 159 10.04 11.65 8.55
CA ALA A 159 9.95 13.12 8.51
C ALA A 159 8.68 13.63 9.21
N ALA A 160 7.53 12.99 8.96
CA ALA A 160 6.27 13.33 9.63
C ALA A 160 6.33 13.07 11.16
N GLY A 161 7.11 12.08 11.59
CA GLY A 161 7.45 11.83 12.99
C GLY A 161 8.26 12.98 13.59
N ALA A 162 9.35 13.37 12.93
CA ALA A 162 10.21 14.47 13.38
C ALA A 162 9.43 15.78 13.52
N GLU A 163 8.58 16.13 12.54
CA GLU A 163 7.68 17.29 12.60
C GLU A 163 6.67 17.21 13.77
N ALA A 164 6.29 16.00 14.17
CA ALA A 164 5.40 15.73 15.29
C ALA A 164 6.12 15.65 16.65
N GLY A 165 7.45 15.84 16.70
CA GLY A 165 8.25 15.68 17.90
C GLY A 165 8.33 14.23 18.39
N ARG A 166 8.23 13.25 17.47
CA ARG A 166 8.30 11.82 17.78
C ARG A 166 9.30 11.13 16.85
N THR A 167 10.26 10.42 17.42
CA THR A 167 11.11 9.51 16.64
C THR A 167 10.27 8.33 16.16
N ILE A 168 10.30 8.08 14.86
CA ILE A 168 9.71 6.90 14.24
C ILE A 168 10.88 6.05 13.77
N SER A 169 11.00 4.85 14.33
CA SER A 169 11.95 3.84 13.90
C SER A 169 11.18 2.61 13.42
N ARG A 170 11.83 1.80 12.58
CA ARG A 170 11.27 0.55 12.07
C ARG A 170 10.84 -0.39 13.20
N ASP A 171 11.68 -0.54 14.23
CA ASP A 171 11.43 -1.43 15.37
C ASP A 171 10.17 -1.04 16.16
N GLU A 172 9.85 0.26 16.21
CA GLU A 172 8.76 0.75 17.02
C GLU A 172 7.47 1.05 16.24
N PHE A 173 7.58 1.21 14.92
CA PHE A 173 6.52 1.68 14.04
C PHE A 173 6.48 0.84 12.76
N PRO A 174 5.74 -0.28 12.79
CA PRO A 174 5.60 -1.13 11.62
C PRO A 174 4.89 -0.45 10.45
N VAL A 175 5.32 -0.79 9.23
CA VAL A 175 4.68 -0.39 7.98
C VAL A 175 4.12 -1.63 7.29
N ALA A 176 2.82 -1.61 7.09
CA ALA A 176 2.06 -2.59 6.34
C ALA A 176 1.62 -2.02 5.00
N THR A 177 1.68 -2.83 3.94
CA THR A 177 1.08 -2.50 2.65
C THR A 177 0.03 -3.52 2.24
N LEU A 178 -1.06 -3.01 1.70
CA LEU A 178 -2.06 -3.80 0.98
C LEU A 178 -1.47 -4.20 -0.38
N THR A 179 -1.65 -5.45 -0.76
CA THR A 179 -1.31 -5.98 -2.09
C THR A 179 -2.12 -7.25 -2.37
N THR A 180 -2.16 -7.69 -3.62
CA THR A 180 -2.54 -9.08 -3.94
C THR A 180 -1.31 -9.85 -4.39
N MET A 181 -1.34 -11.17 -4.22
CA MET A 181 -0.25 -12.05 -4.58
C MET A 181 -0.76 -13.23 -5.40
N LEU A 182 -0.01 -13.64 -6.41
CA LEU A 182 -0.30 -14.85 -7.18
C LEU A 182 0.98 -15.61 -7.47
N VAL A 183 0.98 -16.88 -7.05
CA VAL A 183 2.01 -17.85 -7.42
C VAL A 183 1.68 -18.39 -8.81
N LEU A 184 2.56 -18.15 -9.78
CA LEU A 184 2.40 -18.64 -11.15
C LEU A 184 2.58 -20.16 -11.20
N GLU A 185 1.79 -20.80 -12.07
CA GLU A 185 2.04 -22.18 -12.48
C GLU A 185 3.20 -22.25 -13.49
N ASP A 186 3.79 -23.43 -13.65
CA ASP A 186 4.93 -23.63 -14.55
C ASP A 186 4.58 -23.22 -15.99
N GLY A 187 5.26 -22.19 -16.50
CA GLY A 187 5.06 -21.66 -17.84
C GLY A 187 3.81 -20.80 -18.03
N GLU A 188 3.11 -20.44 -16.95
CA GLU A 188 1.92 -19.59 -17.03
C GLU A 188 2.28 -18.13 -17.39
N SER A 189 1.53 -17.57 -18.32
CA SER A 189 1.64 -16.17 -18.73
C SER A 189 0.89 -15.25 -17.77
N LEU A 190 1.41 -14.03 -17.58
CA LEU A 190 0.72 -12.95 -16.87
C LEU A 190 -0.61 -12.54 -17.53
N ASP A 191 -0.78 -12.85 -18.82
CA ASP A 191 -2.01 -12.59 -19.57
C ASP A 191 -3.07 -13.69 -19.43
N SER A 192 -2.79 -14.76 -18.67
CA SER A 192 -3.74 -15.86 -18.52
C SER A 192 -5.03 -15.41 -17.81
N GLU A 193 -6.13 -16.11 -18.10
CA GLU A 193 -7.43 -15.85 -17.47
C GLU A 193 -7.36 -15.97 -15.95
N ARG A 194 -6.60 -16.94 -15.43
CA ARG A 194 -6.41 -17.14 -13.99
C ARG A 194 -5.70 -15.94 -13.36
N VAL A 195 -4.62 -15.47 -13.98
CA VAL A 195 -3.90 -14.29 -13.47
C VAL A 195 -4.82 -13.09 -13.43
N ARG A 196 -5.48 -12.75 -14.55
CA ARG A 196 -6.42 -11.62 -14.63
C ARG A 196 -7.54 -11.73 -13.59
N ARG A 197 -8.12 -12.91 -13.41
CA ARG A 197 -9.18 -13.16 -12.41
C ARG A 197 -8.70 -12.97 -10.97
N GLN A 198 -7.46 -13.35 -10.64
CA GLN A 198 -6.92 -13.32 -9.28
C GLN A 198 -6.18 -12.03 -8.91
N THR A 199 -5.80 -11.20 -9.89
CA THR A 199 -5.05 -9.96 -9.65
C THR A 199 -5.76 -8.72 -10.16
N GLY A 200 -6.67 -8.86 -11.12
CA GLY A 200 -7.30 -7.74 -11.85
C GLY A 200 -8.01 -6.74 -10.96
N ALA A 201 -8.72 -7.19 -9.92
CA ALA A 201 -9.45 -6.28 -9.03
C ALA A 201 -8.52 -5.35 -8.22
N PHE A 202 -7.34 -5.83 -7.84
CA PHE A 202 -6.31 -5.00 -7.17
C PHE A 202 -5.59 -4.11 -8.19
N ALA A 203 -5.26 -4.67 -9.36
CA ALA A 203 -4.62 -3.96 -10.44
C ALA A 203 -5.45 -2.74 -10.89
N ILE A 204 -6.75 -2.91 -11.19
CA ILE A 204 -7.61 -1.80 -11.61
C ILE A 204 -7.86 -0.79 -10.49
N ALA A 205 -7.93 -1.22 -9.23
CA ALA A 205 -8.06 -0.33 -8.08
C ALA A 205 -6.89 0.68 -8.00
N SER A 206 -5.69 0.30 -8.45
CA SER A 206 -4.56 1.23 -8.57
C SER A 206 -4.80 2.31 -9.63
N VAL A 207 -5.45 1.97 -10.76
CA VAL A 207 -5.85 2.93 -11.80
C VAL A 207 -6.92 3.89 -11.28
N HIS A 208 -7.86 3.40 -10.46
CA HIS A 208 -8.88 4.23 -9.80
C HIS A 208 -8.22 5.31 -8.94
N TYR A 209 -7.27 4.90 -8.10
CA TYR A 209 -6.48 5.82 -7.27
C TYR A 209 -5.69 6.83 -8.11
N LEU A 210 -5.04 6.37 -9.18
CA LEU A 210 -4.24 7.25 -10.05
C LEU A 210 -5.12 8.26 -10.81
N TYR A 211 -6.32 7.85 -11.25
CA TYR A 211 -7.30 8.76 -11.85
C TYR A 211 -7.67 9.90 -10.90
N GLU A 212 -7.99 9.58 -9.65
CA GLU A 212 -8.28 10.61 -8.65
C GLU A 212 -7.06 11.49 -8.37
N GLN A 213 -5.85 10.93 -8.33
CA GLN A 213 -4.62 11.71 -8.16
C GLN A 213 -4.40 12.72 -9.29
N VAL A 214 -4.68 12.33 -10.54
CA VAL A 214 -4.57 13.20 -11.71
C VAL A 214 -5.66 14.28 -11.67
N VAL A 215 -6.92 13.90 -11.46
CA VAL A 215 -8.05 14.85 -11.47
C VAL A 215 -7.99 15.84 -10.29
N GLN A 216 -7.68 15.38 -9.08
CA GLN A 216 -7.70 16.23 -7.89
C GLN A 216 -6.44 17.10 -7.76
N PHE A 217 -5.29 16.61 -8.20
CA PHE A 217 -4.00 17.27 -7.94
C PHE A 217 -3.21 17.65 -9.21
N GLY A 218 -3.78 17.44 -10.41
CA GLY A 218 -3.12 17.77 -11.68
C GLY A 218 -1.83 16.98 -11.90
N ARG A 219 -1.71 15.78 -11.32
CA ARG A 219 -0.55 14.92 -11.52
C ARG A 219 -0.53 14.37 -12.94
N ARG A 220 0.63 13.86 -13.36
CA ARG A 220 0.74 13.10 -14.61
C ARG A 220 0.49 11.62 -14.34
N PRO A 221 -0.18 10.90 -15.27
CA PRO A 221 -0.26 9.45 -15.17
C PRO A 221 1.15 8.84 -15.21
N PRO A 222 1.42 7.77 -14.46
CA PRO A 222 2.65 7.00 -14.57
C PRO A 222 2.86 6.40 -15.97
N ALA A 223 4.10 6.13 -16.33
CA ALA A 223 4.47 5.61 -17.65
C ALA A 223 3.79 4.27 -17.99
N HIS A 224 3.62 3.37 -17.01
CA HIS A 224 2.97 2.06 -17.21
C HIS A 224 1.47 2.14 -17.54
N LEU A 225 0.86 3.33 -17.46
CA LEU A 225 -0.53 3.56 -17.90
C LEU A 225 -0.61 4.27 -19.25
N ALA A 226 0.51 4.75 -19.81
CA ALA A 226 0.51 5.67 -20.94
C ALA A 226 -0.23 5.12 -22.16
N ASP A 227 -0.15 3.80 -22.39
CA ASP A 227 -0.72 3.14 -23.57
C ASP A 227 -2.26 3.11 -23.58
N PHE A 228 -2.91 3.17 -22.41
CA PHE A 228 -4.37 3.09 -22.30
C PHE A 228 -5.02 4.21 -21.50
N TRP A 229 -4.23 5.13 -20.95
CA TRP A 229 -4.71 6.14 -20.01
C TRP A 229 -5.86 6.99 -20.59
N ASP A 230 -5.69 7.49 -21.81
CA ASP A 230 -6.68 8.35 -22.46
C ASP A 230 -7.99 7.59 -22.71
N ASP A 231 -7.92 6.31 -23.06
CA ASP A 231 -9.10 5.45 -23.23
C ASP A 231 -9.81 5.17 -21.90
N TYR A 232 -9.06 4.94 -20.82
CA TYR A 232 -9.63 4.77 -19.48
C TYR A 232 -10.30 6.07 -18.99
N VAL A 233 -9.67 7.22 -19.21
CA VAL A 233 -10.28 8.54 -18.92
C VAL A 233 -11.56 8.70 -19.74
N ALA A 234 -11.52 8.44 -21.04
CA ALA A 234 -12.69 8.53 -21.90
C ALA A 234 -13.83 7.59 -21.44
N LEU A 235 -13.53 6.40 -20.93
CA LEU A 235 -14.51 5.50 -20.33
C LEU A 235 -15.14 6.12 -19.08
N VAL A 236 -14.32 6.54 -18.12
CA VAL A 236 -14.80 7.09 -16.83
C VAL A 236 -15.62 8.37 -17.05
N GLU A 237 -15.21 9.23 -17.97
CA GLU A 237 -15.83 10.53 -18.20
C GLU A 237 -17.14 10.50 -18.98
N GLN A 238 -17.56 9.33 -19.50
CA GLN A 238 -18.94 9.10 -19.93
C GLN A 238 -19.93 9.25 -18.76
N THR A 239 -19.47 9.06 -17.52
CA THR A 239 -20.26 9.26 -16.31
C THR A 239 -20.22 10.73 -15.87
N PRO A 240 -21.39 11.36 -15.60
CA PRO A 240 -21.45 12.72 -15.09
C PRO A 240 -20.59 12.93 -13.82
N PRO A 241 -19.94 14.10 -13.65
CA PRO A 241 -19.01 14.35 -12.54
C PRO A 241 -19.56 13.99 -11.15
N GLU A 242 -20.84 14.28 -10.88
CA GLU A 242 -21.49 14.04 -9.60
C GLU A 242 -21.67 12.55 -9.25
N ARG A 243 -21.64 11.66 -10.25
CA ARG A 243 -21.75 10.20 -10.09
C ARG A 243 -20.45 9.45 -10.33
N ARG A 244 -19.44 10.13 -10.86
CA ARG A 244 -18.18 9.51 -11.30
C ARG A 244 -17.47 8.73 -10.19
N HIS A 245 -17.52 9.21 -8.94
CA HIS A 245 -16.95 8.49 -7.79
C HIS A 245 -17.62 7.12 -7.57
N GLN A 246 -18.92 7.00 -7.82
CA GLN A 246 -19.64 5.73 -7.66
C GLN A 246 -19.22 4.74 -8.73
N ARG A 247 -19.15 5.18 -9.99
CA ARG A 247 -18.65 4.36 -11.11
C ARG A 247 -17.21 3.92 -10.89
N ILE A 248 -16.33 4.84 -10.47
CA ILE A 248 -14.92 4.52 -10.26
C ILE A 248 -14.77 3.46 -9.16
N HIS A 249 -15.57 3.50 -8.11
CA HIS A 249 -15.41 2.56 -7.00
C HIS A 249 -16.34 1.34 -7.08
N GLU A 250 -17.05 1.15 -8.19
CA GLU A 250 -17.83 -0.06 -8.43
C GLU A 250 -16.89 -1.27 -8.49
N GLY A 251 -17.14 -2.29 -7.64
CA GLY A 251 -16.31 -3.49 -7.58
C GLY A 251 -14.89 -3.31 -7.03
N HIS A 252 -14.52 -2.11 -6.53
CA HIS A 252 -13.16 -1.79 -6.10
C HIS A 252 -12.55 -2.84 -5.15
N ASN A 253 -11.38 -3.39 -5.53
CA ASN A 253 -10.68 -4.51 -4.86
C ASN A 253 -11.49 -5.81 -4.71
N CYS A 254 -12.68 -5.93 -5.30
CA CYS A 254 -13.55 -7.11 -5.18
C CYS A 254 -13.70 -7.85 -6.52
N TRP A 255 -13.94 -7.14 -7.62
CA TRP A 255 -14.05 -7.67 -8.98
C TRP A 255 -13.67 -6.59 -10.01
N VAL A 256 -13.51 -6.98 -11.27
CA VAL A 256 -13.31 -6.06 -12.40
C VAL A 256 -14.65 -5.89 -13.12
N THR A 257 -15.02 -4.67 -13.50
CA THR A 257 -16.21 -4.45 -14.32
C THR A 257 -15.95 -4.89 -15.77
N PRO A 258 -16.94 -5.38 -16.53
CA PRO A 258 -16.73 -5.81 -17.92
C PRO A 258 -16.07 -4.75 -18.81
N GLU A 259 -16.39 -3.47 -18.59
CA GLU A 259 -15.84 -2.34 -19.31
C GLU A 259 -14.37 -2.07 -18.96
N GLU A 260 -13.91 -2.54 -17.80
CA GLU A 260 -12.53 -2.37 -17.33
C GLU A 260 -11.60 -3.54 -17.62
N GLU A 261 -12.16 -4.70 -17.96
CA GLU A 261 -11.40 -5.88 -18.34
C GLU A 261 -10.31 -5.62 -19.41
N PRO A 262 -10.52 -4.77 -20.43
CA PRO A 262 -9.50 -4.47 -21.43
C PRO A 262 -8.28 -3.71 -20.87
N PHE A 263 -8.41 -3.03 -19.72
CA PHE A 263 -7.30 -2.28 -19.11
C PHE A 263 -6.44 -3.14 -18.15
N ILE A 264 -6.83 -4.40 -17.92
CA ILE A 264 -6.03 -5.34 -17.10
C ILE A 264 -4.91 -5.92 -17.97
N THR A 265 -3.80 -5.19 -18.07
CA THR A 265 -2.62 -5.58 -18.86
C THR A 265 -1.57 -6.29 -17.99
N PRO A 266 -0.67 -7.10 -18.59
CA PRO A 266 0.46 -7.70 -17.87
C PRO A 266 1.34 -6.67 -17.15
N GLU A 267 1.57 -5.52 -17.78
CA GLU A 267 2.39 -4.45 -17.22
C GLU A 267 1.71 -3.77 -16.03
N LEU A 268 0.38 -3.59 -16.08
CA LEU A 268 -0.38 -3.12 -14.91
C LEU A 268 -0.31 -4.15 -13.77
N ILE A 269 -0.47 -5.44 -14.07
CA ILE A 269 -0.41 -6.51 -13.08
C ILE A 269 0.97 -6.55 -12.40
N ASP A 270 2.06 -6.60 -13.18
CA ASP A 270 3.42 -6.69 -12.63
C ASP A 270 3.82 -5.48 -11.80
N SER A 271 3.39 -4.28 -12.21
CA SER A 271 3.72 -3.03 -11.51
C SER A 271 2.92 -2.78 -10.23
N THR A 272 1.81 -3.49 -10.01
CA THR A 272 0.86 -3.23 -8.90
C THR A 272 0.68 -4.41 -7.95
N CYS A 273 0.93 -5.64 -8.43
CA CYS A 273 0.70 -6.88 -7.69
C CYS A 273 2.01 -7.65 -7.47
N LEU A 274 2.02 -8.58 -6.51
CA LEU A 274 3.11 -9.54 -6.33
C LEU A 274 2.81 -10.81 -7.13
N VAL A 275 3.29 -10.89 -8.37
CA VAL A 275 3.08 -12.06 -9.24
C VAL A 275 4.43 -12.64 -9.66
N GLY A 276 4.55 -13.97 -9.61
CA GLY A 276 5.77 -14.68 -9.96
C GLY A 276 5.75 -16.14 -9.54
N THR A 277 6.82 -16.86 -9.81
CA THR A 277 7.04 -18.19 -9.19
C THR A 277 7.24 -18.04 -7.68
N SER A 278 7.11 -19.14 -6.93
CA SER A 278 7.37 -19.14 -5.48
C SER A 278 8.73 -18.51 -5.14
N GLU A 279 9.80 -18.92 -5.83
CA GLU A 279 11.16 -18.39 -5.62
C GLU A 279 11.24 -16.88 -5.90
N GLN A 280 10.69 -16.43 -7.02
CA GLN A 280 10.68 -15.00 -7.38
C GLN A 280 9.90 -14.16 -6.36
N LEU A 281 8.78 -14.69 -5.86
CA LEU A 281 7.99 -14.01 -4.83
C LEU A 281 8.76 -13.90 -3.52
N ILE A 282 9.44 -14.96 -3.08
CA ILE A 282 10.28 -14.95 -1.88
C ILE A 282 11.38 -13.88 -2.01
N ASP A 283 12.08 -13.84 -3.14
CA ASP A 283 13.12 -12.83 -3.39
C ASP A 283 12.55 -11.40 -3.38
N ARG A 284 11.39 -11.18 -4.03
CA ARG A 284 10.70 -9.89 -4.02
C ARG A 284 10.29 -9.49 -2.59
N ILE A 285 9.79 -10.42 -1.79
CA ILE A 285 9.39 -10.17 -0.41
C ILE A 285 10.60 -9.77 0.44
N HIS A 286 11.73 -10.48 0.32
CA HIS A 286 12.96 -10.10 1.01
C HIS A 286 13.47 -8.73 0.58
N ALA A 287 13.43 -8.40 -0.71
CA ALA A 287 13.83 -7.07 -1.18
C ALA A 287 12.92 -5.95 -0.61
N LEU A 288 11.63 -6.22 -0.43
CA LEU A 288 10.71 -5.29 0.23
C LEU A 288 10.97 -5.18 1.74
N ASP A 289 11.30 -6.30 2.40
CA ASP A 289 11.70 -6.33 3.81
C ASP A 289 12.99 -5.53 4.02
N ASP A 290 14.01 -5.72 3.18
CA ASP A 290 15.26 -4.96 3.21
C ASP A 290 15.03 -3.46 3.03
N ALA A 291 14.09 -3.08 2.16
CA ALA A 291 13.66 -1.70 1.93
C ALA A 291 12.88 -1.08 3.10
N GLY A 292 12.52 -1.88 4.11
CA GLY A 292 11.84 -1.43 5.31
C GLY A 292 10.35 -1.72 5.34
N LEU A 293 9.81 -2.63 4.55
CA LEU A 293 8.42 -3.10 4.72
C LEU A 293 8.38 -4.16 5.83
N ASP A 294 7.39 -4.13 6.73
CA ASP A 294 7.31 -5.15 7.79
C ASP A 294 6.16 -6.14 7.58
N GLN A 295 5.12 -5.73 6.84
CA GLN A 295 3.92 -6.53 6.70
C GLN A 295 3.30 -6.41 5.30
N LEU A 296 2.93 -7.56 4.74
CA LEU A 296 2.10 -7.68 3.56
C LEU A 296 0.69 -8.05 4.01
N VAL A 297 -0.30 -7.26 3.57
CA VAL A 297 -1.72 -7.53 3.80
C VAL A 297 -2.33 -7.94 2.48
N LEU A 298 -2.65 -9.23 2.36
CA LEU A 298 -3.21 -9.80 1.14
C LEU A 298 -4.67 -9.38 0.96
N LEU A 299 -4.95 -8.77 -0.19
CA LEU A 299 -6.28 -8.33 -0.61
C LEU A 299 -6.63 -8.93 -1.98
N PRO A 300 -6.91 -10.24 -2.04
CA PRO A 300 -7.36 -10.90 -3.26
C PRO A 300 -8.81 -10.53 -3.63
N PRO A 301 -9.20 -10.70 -4.91
CA PRO A 301 -10.58 -10.56 -5.36
C PRO A 301 -11.56 -11.42 -4.56
N LEU A 302 -12.80 -10.96 -4.41
CA LEU A 302 -13.77 -11.55 -3.48
C LEU A 302 -14.06 -13.03 -3.78
N ALA A 303 -14.17 -13.38 -5.06
CA ALA A 303 -14.40 -14.76 -5.51
C ALA A 303 -13.15 -15.64 -5.37
N GLU A 304 -11.96 -15.03 -5.40
CA GLU A 304 -10.66 -15.73 -5.44
C GLU A 304 -9.98 -15.85 -4.08
N LYS A 305 -10.51 -15.19 -3.06
CA LYS A 305 -9.83 -15.01 -1.77
C LYS A 305 -9.28 -16.30 -1.16
N GLU A 306 -10.08 -17.36 -1.15
CA GLU A 306 -9.69 -18.64 -0.53
C GLU A 306 -8.59 -19.33 -1.33
N ALA A 307 -8.67 -19.28 -2.66
CA ALA A 307 -7.68 -19.89 -3.54
C ALA A 307 -6.33 -19.17 -3.44
N VAL A 308 -6.34 -17.84 -3.47
CA VAL A 308 -5.14 -17.02 -3.34
C VAL A 308 -4.51 -17.19 -1.95
N ILE A 309 -5.28 -17.07 -0.87
CA ILE A 309 -4.76 -17.21 0.50
C ILE A 309 -4.16 -18.60 0.71
N ARG A 310 -4.83 -19.66 0.22
CA ARG A 310 -4.32 -21.03 0.31
C ARG A 310 -3.01 -21.19 -0.46
N SER A 311 -2.95 -20.71 -1.71
CA SER A 311 -1.74 -20.80 -2.54
C SER A 311 -0.54 -20.11 -1.87
N VAL A 312 -0.74 -18.90 -1.32
CA VAL A 312 0.34 -18.20 -0.59
C VAL A 312 0.75 -18.96 0.68
N ALA A 313 -0.23 -19.53 1.41
CA ALA A 313 0.06 -20.31 2.61
C ALA A 313 0.83 -21.60 2.32
N GLU A 314 0.59 -22.24 1.18
CA GLU A 314 1.22 -23.49 0.79
C GLU A 314 2.59 -23.29 0.12
N HIS A 315 2.75 -22.22 -0.68
CA HIS A 315 3.91 -22.07 -1.55
C HIS A 315 4.84 -20.91 -1.18
N VAL A 316 4.45 -20.00 -0.29
CA VAL A 316 5.27 -18.82 0.07
C VAL A 316 5.58 -18.79 1.57
N LEU A 317 4.56 -18.89 2.42
CA LEU A 317 4.76 -18.81 3.88
C LEU A 317 5.77 -19.81 4.46
N PRO A 318 5.88 -21.07 3.99
CA PRO A 318 6.83 -22.03 4.55
C PRO A 318 8.29 -21.57 4.41
N ALA A 319 8.63 -20.84 3.34
CA ALA A 319 9.97 -20.31 3.12
C ALA A 319 10.28 -19.07 3.98
N LEU A 320 9.25 -18.38 4.48
CA LEU A 320 9.38 -17.17 5.30
C LEU A 320 9.38 -17.46 6.82
N ALA A 321 9.07 -18.70 7.22
CA ALA A 321 8.86 -19.09 8.61
C ALA A 321 10.10 -18.89 9.52
N ASP A 322 11.30 -18.92 8.96
CA ASP A 322 12.55 -18.66 9.70
C ASP A 322 12.82 -17.16 9.89
N GLY A 323 12.43 -16.31 8.92
CA GLY A 323 12.54 -14.84 9.03
C GLY A 323 11.52 -14.24 10.01
N ASP A 324 10.32 -14.81 10.07
CA ASP A 324 9.23 -14.38 10.96
C ASP A 324 9.57 -14.58 12.46
N GLN A 325 10.52 -15.45 12.80
CA GLN A 325 11.02 -15.59 14.18
C GLN A 325 11.84 -14.38 14.63
N CYS A 326 12.64 -13.78 13.75
CA CYS A 326 13.48 -12.62 14.06
C CYS A 326 12.62 -11.37 14.35
N HIS A 327 11.64 -11.09 13.50
CA HIS A 327 10.68 -9.99 13.69
C HIS A 327 9.81 -10.17 14.94
N ARG A 328 9.36 -11.40 15.24
CA ARG A 328 8.65 -11.70 16.49
C ARG A 328 9.51 -11.47 17.73
N GLN A 329 10.79 -11.88 17.70
CA GLN A 329 11.72 -11.69 18.81
C GLN A 329 12.01 -10.20 19.06
N ALA A 330 12.19 -9.42 17.99
CA ALA A 330 12.39 -7.97 18.07
C ALA A 330 11.18 -7.25 18.70
N ARG A 331 9.95 -7.66 18.33
CA ARG A 331 8.72 -7.13 18.94
C ARG A 331 8.55 -7.53 20.40
N ALA A 332 8.90 -8.76 20.78
CA ALA A 332 8.80 -9.25 22.15
C ALA A 332 9.80 -8.58 23.11
N ASN A 333 10.93 -8.08 22.60
CA ASN A 333 11.96 -7.39 23.39
C ASN A 333 11.74 -5.88 23.52
N LYS A 334 10.60 -5.35 23.05
CA LYS A 334 10.33 -3.91 23.11
C LYS A 334 10.15 -3.47 24.57
N PRO A 335 10.88 -2.45 25.06
CA PRO A 335 10.65 -1.93 26.39
C PRO A 335 9.23 -1.39 26.53
N GLU A 336 8.69 -1.42 27.76
CA GLU A 336 7.41 -0.83 28.12
C GLU A 336 7.34 0.60 27.52
N ARG A 337 6.32 0.86 26.70
CA ARG A 337 6.19 2.16 26.02
C ARG A 337 6.20 3.28 27.07
N LEU A 338 6.70 4.44 26.64
CA LEU A 338 6.68 5.66 27.43
C LEU A 338 5.34 5.80 28.16
N PRO A 339 5.35 6.11 29.47
CA PRO A 339 4.13 6.28 30.24
C PRO A 339 3.24 7.32 29.54
N PRO A 340 1.91 7.23 29.71
CA PRO A 340 0.98 8.16 29.10
C PRO A 340 1.45 9.60 29.36
N PRO A 341 1.36 10.51 28.37
CA PRO A 341 1.80 11.88 28.54
C PRO A 341 1.13 12.44 29.79
N GLN A 342 1.93 12.95 30.73
CA GLN A 342 1.44 13.52 31.97
C GLN A 342 0.33 14.51 31.64
N ALA A 343 -0.83 14.32 32.29
CA ALA A 343 -1.93 15.26 32.17
C ALA A 343 -1.36 16.66 32.43
N LEU A 344 -1.59 17.58 31.49
CA LEU A 344 -1.33 18.99 31.74
C LEU A 344 -2.20 19.35 32.96
N THR A 345 -1.58 19.43 34.13
CA THR A 345 -2.18 20.02 35.32
C THR A 345 -2.60 21.45 34.96
N PRO A 346 -3.76 21.90 35.49
CA PRO A 346 -4.51 23.04 34.96
C PRO A 346 -3.74 24.35 34.87
#